data_AF-Q468T3-F1
#
_entry.id   AF-Q468T3-F1
#
_cell.length_a   1.000
_cell.length_b   1.000
_cell.length_c   1.000
_cell.angle_alpha   90.00
_cell.angle_beta   90.00
_cell.angle_gamma   90.00
#
_symmetry.space_group_name_H-M   'P 1'
#
loop_
_entity.id
_entity.type
_entity.pdbx_description
1 polymer ?
#
loop_
_entity_poly.entity_id
_entity_poly.type
_entity_poly.pdbx_seq_one_letter_code
_entity_poly.pdbx_strand_id
1 'polypeptide(L)'
;MNLCYLPVAIINNKEDESTTEDLKKVPLQKCKSMDIPMVGVTSVKRWNNPPFLPWMPEEFYPQSIYPEAKSVIVIGLPVPLPVLETAPSLYYHELYNTINTLLDQYTYRLANFLTIEDTIKH
;
A
#
# COMPACT_ATOMS: atom_id res chain seq x y z
N MET A 1 -17.46 10.09 0.04
CA MET A 1 -16.04 10.11 0.45
C MET A 1 -15.70 8.73 1.01
N ASN A 2 -15.54 7.72 0.14
CA ASN A 2 -15.24 6.33 0.51
C ASN A 2 -14.06 5.83 -0.33
N LEU A 3 -12.96 6.57 -0.25
CA LEU A 3 -11.67 6.05 -0.69
C LEU A 3 -11.13 5.24 0.49
N CYS A 4 -11.01 3.91 0.31
CA CYS A 4 -10.18 3.08 1.18
C CYS A 4 -8.80 3.72 1.24
N TYR A 5 -8.50 4.42 2.33
CA TYR A 5 -7.17 4.90 2.63
C TYR A 5 -6.43 3.81 3.38
N LEU A 6 -5.27 3.41 2.87
CA LEU A 6 -3.98 3.69 3.49
C LEU A 6 -2.85 3.32 2.52
N PRO A 7 -1.75 4.09 2.45
CA PRO A 7 -0.51 3.65 1.82
C PRO A 7 -0.02 2.39 2.53
N VAL A 8 0.03 1.29 1.78
CA VAL A 8 0.55 0.01 2.26
C VAL A 8 2.08 0.06 2.26
N ALA A 9 2.67 -0.52 3.31
CA ALA A 9 4.10 -0.70 3.58
C ALA A 9 5.04 0.45 3.17
N ILE A 10 5.54 1.16 4.19
CA ILE A 10 6.60 2.16 4.07
C ILE A 10 7.96 1.45 4.12
N ILE A 11 8.80 1.66 3.10
CA ILE A 11 10.15 1.11 3.06
C ILE A 11 11.19 2.23 3.23
N ASN A 12 12.09 2.02 4.19
CA ASN A 12 13.38 2.69 4.29
C ASN A 12 14.39 1.95 3.41
N ASN A 13 14.72 2.49 2.23
CA ASN A 13 15.92 2.05 1.51
C ASN A 13 17.05 3.01 1.87
N LYS A 14 18.15 2.48 2.43
CA LYS A 14 19.45 3.15 2.36
C LYS A 14 19.81 3.32 0.88
N GLU A 15 20.26 4.51 0.52
CA GLU A 15 20.77 4.78 -0.83
C GLU A 15 22.08 4.01 -0.99
N ASP A 16 22.01 2.84 -1.61
CA ASP A 16 23.16 2.22 -2.24
C ASP A 16 22.97 2.30 -3.75
N GLU A 17 23.86 3.04 -4.39
CA GLU A 17 23.83 3.48 -5.78
C GLU A 17 24.33 2.36 -6.71
N SER A 18 23.76 1.16 -6.59
CA SER A 18 23.82 0.14 -7.66
C SER A 18 22.63 -0.83 -7.54
N THR A 19 21.75 -0.82 -8.56
CA THR A 19 20.56 -1.69 -8.79
C THR A 19 19.25 -1.38 -8.05
N THR A 20 18.74 -0.14 -8.16
CA THR A 20 17.38 0.24 -7.69
C THR A 20 16.23 -0.57 -8.32
N GLU A 21 16.45 -1.17 -9.50
CA GLU A 21 15.49 -2.06 -10.16
C GLU A 21 15.39 -3.44 -9.49
N ASP A 22 16.49 -3.97 -8.98
CA ASP A 22 16.51 -5.29 -8.36
C ASP A 22 15.90 -5.28 -6.96
N LEU A 23 16.11 -4.20 -6.20
CA LEU A 23 15.50 -4.02 -4.88
C LEU A 23 13.97 -3.97 -4.93
N LYS A 24 13.38 -3.47 -6.03
CA LYS A 24 11.93 -3.46 -6.23
C LYS A 24 11.37 -4.84 -6.57
N LYS A 25 12.18 -5.77 -7.10
CA LYS A 25 11.69 -7.09 -7.53
C LYS A 25 11.23 -7.93 -6.36
N VAL A 26 11.96 -7.90 -5.25
CA VAL A 26 11.69 -8.77 -4.08
C VAL A 26 10.31 -8.48 -3.46
N PRO A 27 9.94 -7.23 -3.11
CA PRO A 27 8.61 -6.94 -2.59
C PRO A 27 7.50 -7.21 -3.62
N LEU A 28 7.74 -6.93 -4.90
CA LEU A 28 6.75 -7.19 -5.97
C LEU A 28 6.50 -8.69 -6.17
N GLN A 29 7.54 -9.51 -6.13
CA GLN A 29 7.43 -10.97 -6.18
C GLN A 29 6.69 -11.50 -4.96
N LYS A 30 6.96 -10.95 -3.77
CA LYS A 30 6.21 -11.29 -2.56
C LYS A 30 4.73 -10.99 -2.72
N CYS A 31 4.37 -9.81 -3.21
CA CYS A 31 2.97 -9.45 -3.49
C CYS A 31 2.31 -10.40 -4.48
N LYS A 32 2.99 -10.77 -5.57
CA LYS A 32 2.51 -11.77 -6.54
C LYS A 32 2.28 -13.14 -5.89
N SER A 33 3.18 -13.58 -5.00
CA SER A 33 3.03 -14.85 -4.28
C SER A 33 1.87 -14.87 -3.28
N MET A 34 1.35 -13.70 -2.93
CA MET A 34 0.19 -13.52 -2.04
C MET A 34 -1.10 -13.28 -2.81
N ASP A 35 -1.10 -13.47 -4.14
CA ASP A 35 -2.25 -13.26 -5.03
C ASP A 35 -2.84 -11.83 -4.94
N ILE A 36 -1.99 -10.84 -4.64
CA ILE A 36 -2.40 -9.43 -4.64
C ILE A 36 -2.60 -8.99 -6.09
N PRO A 37 -3.81 -8.57 -6.50
CA PRO A 37 -4.14 -8.32 -7.90
C PRO A 37 -3.53 -7.04 -8.44
N MET A 38 -3.31 -6.02 -7.59
CA MET A 38 -2.71 -4.75 -7.99
C MET A 38 -1.64 -4.34 -6.98
N VAL A 39 -0.44 -4.04 -7.49
CA VAL A 39 0.69 -3.56 -6.68
C VAL A 39 1.52 -2.53 -7.45
N GLY A 40 2.02 -1.51 -6.76
CA GLY A 40 2.96 -0.54 -7.31
C GLY A 40 3.90 0.01 -6.24
N VAL A 41 5.09 0.46 -6.66
CA VAL A 41 6.06 1.13 -5.78
C VAL A 41 6.25 2.56 -6.25
N THR A 42 6.14 3.53 -5.35
CA THR A 42 6.30 4.95 -5.66
C THR A 42 7.04 5.69 -4.55
N SER A 43 7.59 6.86 -4.86
CA SER A 43 8.11 7.77 -3.83
C SER A 43 6.98 8.39 -3.01
N VAL A 44 7.24 8.64 -1.72
CA VAL A 44 6.35 9.38 -0.82
C VAL A 44 5.99 10.77 -1.35
N LYS A 45 6.89 11.39 -2.13
CA LYS A 45 6.70 12.72 -2.74
C LYS A 45 5.46 12.80 -3.63
N ARG A 46 4.95 11.67 -4.12
CA ARG A 46 3.74 11.63 -4.96
C ARG A 46 2.49 12.15 -4.24
N TRP A 47 2.43 12.06 -2.91
CA TRP A 47 1.31 12.58 -2.13
C TRP A 47 1.24 14.12 -2.13
N ASN A 48 2.35 14.80 -2.43
CA ASN A 48 2.39 16.26 -2.52
C ASN A 48 1.82 16.80 -3.84
N ASN A 49 1.60 15.95 -4.84
CA ASN A 49 1.03 16.32 -6.13
C ASN A 49 -0.11 15.35 -6.50
N PRO A 50 -1.28 15.48 -5.87
CA PRO A 50 -2.35 14.52 -6.00
C PRO A 50 -3.01 14.55 -7.38
N PRO A 51 -3.44 13.40 -7.91
CA PRO A 51 -4.10 13.33 -9.22
C PRO A 51 -5.54 13.89 -9.22
N PHE A 52 -6.16 14.09 -8.05
CA PHE A 52 -7.52 14.61 -7.92
C PHE A 52 -7.75 15.31 -6.58
N LEU A 53 -8.84 16.08 -6.49
CA LEU A 53 -9.30 16.74 -5.28
C LEU A 53 -10.78 16.40 -5.00
N PRO A 54 -11.21 16.32 -3.72
CA PRO A 54 -10.39 16.48 -2.52
C PRO A 54 -9.42 15.30 -2.34
N TRP A 55 -8.26 15.60 -1.76
CA TRP A 55 -7.24 14.61 -1.44
C TRP A 55 -7.20 14.34 0.07
N MET A 56 -6.41 13.35 0.48
CA MET A 56 -6.19 13.03 1.87
C MET A 56 -5.56 14.22 2.61
N PRO A 57 -5.91 14.47 3.88
CA PRO A 57 -5.20 15.44 4.72
C PRO A 57 -3.71 15.11 4.84
N GLU A 58 -2.88 16.15 4.99
CA GLU A 58 -1.41 16.02 5.00
C GLU A 58 -0.90 15.20 6.19
N GLU A 59 -1.61 15.18 7.33
CA GLU A 59 -1.24 14.36 8.48
C GLU A 59 -1.22 12.86 8.19
N PHE A 60 -1.92 12.42 7.13
CA PHE A 60 -1.94 11.01 6.71
C PHE A 60 -1.00 10.72 5.54
N TYR A 61 -0.19 11.68 5.11
CA TYR A 61 0.83 11.40 4.10
C TYR A 61 1.86 10.41 4.67
N PRO A 62 2.44 9.54 3.83
CA PRO A 62 3.43 8.56 4.27
C PRO A 62 4.57 9.18 5.08
N GLN A 63 5.11 10.32 4.62
CA GLN A 63 6.18 11.04 5.29
C GLN A 63 5.75 11.79 6.56
N SER A 64 4.44 12.01 6.76
CA SER A 64 3.92 12.58 8.01
C SER A 64 3.77 11.50 9.08
N ILE A 65 3.39 10.28 8.67
CA ILE A 65 3.24 9.12 9.54
C ILE A 65 4.62 8.53 9.91
N TYR A 66 5.52 8.41 8.93
CA TYR A 66 6.86 7.88 9.11
C TYR A 66 7.88 8.78 8.39
N PRO A 67 8.50 9.74 9.11
CA PRO A 67 9.34 10.78 8.48
C PRO A 67 10.53 10.28 7.66
N GLU A 68 11.05 9.08 7.96
CA GLU A 68 12.18 8.51 7.23
C GLU A 68 11.79 7.86 5.89
N ALA A 69 10.48 7.68 5.65
CA ALA A 69 9.93 7.03 4.47
C ALA A 69 10.43 7.64 3.16
N LYS A 70 11.08 6.84 2.31
CA LYS A 70 11.45 7.25 0.95
C LYS A 70 10.50 6.72 -0.11
N SER A 71 9.92 5.55 0.13
CA SER A 71 9.06 4.84 -0.82
C SER A 71 7.89 4.12 -0.14
N VAL A 72 6.85 3.86 -0.92
CA VAL A 72 5.59 3.23 -0.50
C VAL A 72 5.25 2.09 -1.48
N ILE A 73 4.78 0.95 -0.95
CA ILE A 73 4.20 -0.13 -1.75
C ILE A 73 2.69 -0.06 -1.70
N VAL A 74 2.07 0.48 -2.73
CA VAL A 74 0.61 0.54 -2.83
C VAL A 74 0.08 -0.82 -3.30
N ILE A 75 -0.89 -1.38 -2.58
CA ILE A 75 -1.68 -2.53 -3.05
C ILE A 75 -3.14 -2.13 -3.24
N GLY A 76 -3.85 -2.82 -4.12
CA GLY A 76 -5.27 -2.61 -4.35
C GLY A 76 -6.01 -3.93 -4.48
N LEU A 77 -7.22 -4.00 -3.91
CA LEU A 77 -8.17 -5.09 -4.11
C LEU A 77 -9.37 -4.56 -4.90
N PRO A 78 -9.79 -5.23 -5.97
CA PRO A 78 -10.91 -4.77 -6.78
C PRO A 78 -12.23 -4.91 -6.03
N VAL A 79 -13.07 -3.89 -6.13
CA VAL A 79 -14.47 -3.93 -5.70
C VAL A 79 -15.35 -4.18 -6.93
N PRO A 80 -16.23 -5.20 -6.93
CA PRO A 80 -17.18 -5.39 -8.01
C PRO A 80 -18.12 -4.19 -8.15
N LEU A 81 -18.24 -3.64 -9.37
CA LEU A 81 -19.12 -2.51 -9.68
C LEU A 81 -20.57 -2.70 -9.18
N PRO A 82 -21.21 -3.87 -9.34
CA PRO A 82 -22.58 -4.05 -8.86
C PRO A 82 -22.75 -3.83 -7.35
N VAL A 83 -21.75 -4.19 -6.54
CA VAL A 83 -21.83 -3.97 -5.08
C VAL A 83 -21.61 -2.49 -4.75
N LEU A 84 -20.71 -1.82 -5.47
CA LEU A 84 -20.46 -0.39 -5.31
C LEU A 84 -21.71 0.45 -5.61
N GLU A 85 -22.48 0.08 -6.63
CA GLU A 85 -23.73 0.75 -7.02
C GLU A 85 -24.86 0.60 -5.98
N THR A 86 -24.74 -0.35 -5.06
CA THR A 86 -25.72 -0.50 -3.97
C THR A 86 -25.44 0.40 -2.77
N ALA A 87 -24.41 1.24 -2.79
CA ALA A 87 -24.12 2.12 -1.66
C ALA A 87 -25.25 3.14 -1.42
N PRO A 88 -25.68 3.38 -0.16
CA PRO A 88 -25.31 2.67 1.06
C PRO A 88 -26.21 1.44 1.29
N SER A 89 -25.65 0.23 1.23
CA SER A 89 -26.35 -1.03 1.56
C SER A 89 -25.56 -1.87 2.55
N LEU A 90 -26.24 -2.81 3.21
CA LEU A 90 -25.60 -3.83 4.05
C LEU A 90 -24.52 -4.61 3.26
N TYR A 91 -24.83 -5.02 2.02
CA TYR A 91 -23.90 -5.74 1.15
C TYR A 91 -22.63 -4.94 0.86
N TYR A 92 -22.77 -3.64 0.61
CA TYR A 92 -21.63 -2.74 0.46
C TYR A 92 -20.78 -2.69 1.73
N HIS A 93 -21.41 -2.54 2.90
CA HIS A 93 -20.70 -2.48 4.18
C HIS A 93 -19.96 -3.79 4.52
N GLU A 94 -20.59 -4.94 4.31
CA GLU A 94 -19.96 -6.25 4.54
C GLU A 94 -18.76 -6.47 3.62
N LEU A 95 -18.90 -6.14 2.33
CA LEU A 95 -17.79 -6.24 1.38
C LEU A 95 -16.66 -5.28 1.76
N TYR A 96 -16.98 -4.04 2.13
CA TYR A 96 -15.99 -3.05 2.56
C TYR A 96 -15.18 -3.54 3.76
N ASN A 97 -15.84 -4.09 4.78
CA ASN A 97 -15.18 -4.66 5.95
C ASN A 97 -14.28 -5.84 5.59
N THR A 98 -14.76 -6.72 4.70
CA THR A 98 -13.98 -7.86 4.20
C THR A 98 -12.72 -7.40 3.49
N ILE A 99 -12.84 -6.43 2.58
CA ILE A 99 -11.71 -5.90 1.81
C ILE A 99 -10.69 -5.22 2.72
N ASN A 100 -11.12 -4.42 3.70
CA ASN A 100 -10.18 -3.79 4.64
C ASN A 100 -9.45 -4.83 5.50
N THR A 101 -10.16 -5.86 5.95
CA THR A 101 -9.53 -6.97 6.69
C THR A 101 -8.45 -7.67 5.86
N LEU A 102 -8.72 -7.90 4.56
CA LEU A 102 -7.74 -8.49 3.65
C LEU A 102 -6.54 -7.54 3.41
N LEU A 103 -6.79 -6.24 3.23
CA LEU A 103 -5.73 -5.24 3.08
C LEU A 103 -4.82 -5.21 4.32
N ASP A 104 -5.39 -5.26 5.52
CA ASP A 104 -4.62 -5.30 6.77
C ASP A 104 -3.77 -6.57 6.85
N GLN A 105 -4.34 -7.74 6.51
CA GLN A 105 -3.60 -9.00 6.50
C GLN A 105 -2.44 -9.00 5.50
N TYR A 106 -2.66 -8.51 4.27
CA TYR A 106 -1.59 -8.39 3.28
C TYR A 106 -0.50 -7.43 3.73
N THR A 107 -0.91 -6.27 4.28
CA THR A 107 0.03 -5.26 4.78
C THR A 107 0.89 -5.80 5.91
N TYR A 108 0.28 -6.51 6.88
CA TYR A 108 1.00 -7.14 7.98
C TYR A 108 2.01 -8.18 7.48
N ARG A 109 1.59 -9.06 6.58
CA ARG A 109 2.47 -10.11 6.01
C ARG A 109 3.63 -9.52 5.21
N LEU A 110 3.37 -8.45 4.45
CA LEU A 110 4.39 -7.75 3.68
C LEU A 110 5.37 -7.01 4.59
N ALA A 111 4.88 -6.29 5.60
CA ALA A 111 5.72 -5.60 6.58
C ALA A 111 6.66 -6.58 7.29
N ASN A 112 6.14 -7.69 7.80
CA ASN A 112 6.97 -8.72 8.45
C ASN A 112 8.02 -9.30 7.51
N PHE A 113 7.67 -9.56 6.25
CA PHE A 113 8.62 -10.06 5.26
C PHE A 113 9.78 -9.08 5.05
N LEU A 114 9.49 -7.78 4.93
CA LEU A 114 10.50 -6.74 4.74
C LEU A 114 11.39 -6.59 5.98
N THR A 115 10.81 -6.61 7.18
CA THR A 115 11.59 -6.53 8.43
C THR A 115 12.54 -7.72 8.61
N ILE A 116 12.11 -8.93 8.24
CA ILE A 116 12.95 -10.13 8.33
C ILE A 116 14.10 -10.06 7.32
N GLU A 117 13.83 -9.67 6.07
CA GLU A 117 14.86 -9.49 5.03
C GLU A 117 15.93 -8.46 5.44
N ASP A 118 15.53 -7.34 6.05
CA ASP A 118 16.47 -6.33 6.56
C ASP A 118 17.33 -6.88 7.70
N THR A 119 16.78 -7.77 8.53
CA THR A 119 17.50 -8.39 9.65
C THR A 119 18.53 -9.43 9.18
N ILE A 120 18.31 -10.08 8.03
CA ILE A 120 19.22 -11.12 7.49
C ILE A 120 20.43 -10.51 6.75
N LYS A 121 20.36 -9.23 6.37
CA LYS A 121 21.44 -8.52 5.67
C LYS A 121 22.42 -7.79 6.59
N HIS A 122 22.31 -7.96 7.90
CA HIS A 122 23.19 -7.41 8.93
C HIS A 122 23.76 -8.53 9.81
#